data_AF-A0A369UQ36-F1
#
_entry.id   AF-A0A369UQ36-F1
#
_cell.length_a   1.000
_cell.length_b   1.000
_cell.length_c   1.000
_cell.angle_alpha   90.00
_cell.angle_beta   90.00
_cell.angle_gamma   90.00
#
_symmetry.space_group_name_H-M   'P 1'
#
loop_
_entity.id
_entity.type
_entity.pdbx_description
1 polymer ?
#
loop_
_entity_poly.entity_id
_entity_poly.type
_entity_poly.pdbx_seq_one_letter_code
_entity_poly.pdbx_strand_id
1 'polypeptide(L)'
;MTEPDDALTRQLLETISDYLDIPVTELKPATTLESLNVDSMDFIELLFLVEERTGMLLDGAFADLRPQIVCIGDVISLVHEQAAKSHQN
;
A
#
# COMPACT_ATOMS: atom_id res chain seq x y z
N MET A 1 -6.28 -11.46 14.38
CA MET A 1 -5.79 -12.06 13.13
C MET A 1 -6.65 -11.46 12.04
N THR A 2 -6.20 -10.37 11.44
CA THR A 2 -6.92 -9.75 10.32
C THR A 2 -6.71 -10.64 9.10
N GLU A 3 -7.77 -11.32 8.70
CA GLU A 3 -7.79 -12.23 7.56
C GLU A 3 -7.55 -11.40 6.27
N PRO A 4 -6.59 -11.77 5.41
CA PRO A 4 -6.33 -11.07 4.14
C PRO A 4 -7.39 -11.37 3.07
N ASP A 5 -8.66 -11.54 3.46
CA ASP A 5 -9.77 -11.83 2.55
C ASP A 5 -10.51 -10.56 2.10
N ASP A 6 -9.89 -9.38 2.26
CA ASP A 6 -10.43 -8.16 1.68
C ASP A 6 -9.98 -8.05 0.22
N ALA A 7 -10.94 -7.91 -0.70
CA ALA A 7 -10.67 -7.73 -2.12
C ALA A 7 -9.70 -6.56 -2.38
N LEU A 8 -9.79 -5.52 -1.54
CA LEU A 8 -8.89 -4.37 -1.50
C LEU A 8 -7.43 -4.77 -1.21
N THR A 9 -7.21 -5.63 -0.21
CA THR A 9 -5.86 -6.12 0.13
C THR A 9 -5.26 -6.94 -1.00
N ARG A 10 -6.06 -7.80 -1.64
CA ARG A 10 -5.60 -8.57 -2.81
C ARG A 10 -5.20 -7.64 -3.95
N GLN A 11 -6.05 -6.68 -4.29
CA GLN A 11 -5.79 -5.70 -5.34
C GLN A 11 -4.54 -4.86 -5.06
N LEU A 12 -4.35 -4.44 -3.81
CA LEU A 12 -3.17 -3.71 -3.37
C LEU A 12 -1.89 -4.56 -3.53
N LEU A 13 -1.91 -5.81 -3.06
CA LEU A 13 -0.77 -6.72 -3.19
C LEU A 13 -0.44 -7.01 -4.66
N GLU A 14 -1.45 -7.22 -5.50
CA GLU A 14 -1.26 -7.39 -6.94
C GLU A 14 -0.67 -6.13 -7.58
N THR A 15 -1.11 -4.94 -7.18
CA THR A 15 -0.57 -3.66 -7.68
C THR A 15 0.90 -3.48 -7.31
N ILE A 16 1.25 -3.75 -6.05
CA ILE A 16 2.63 -3.67 -5.57
C ILE A 16 3.50 -4.73 -6.25
N SER A 17 2.96 -5.94 -6.45
CA SER A 17 3.62 -7.05 -7.15
C SER A 17 3.92 -6.73 -8.60
N ASP A 18 2.97 -6.14 -9.32
CA ASP A 18 3.11 -5.67 -10.70
C ASP A 18 4.14 -4.55 -10.82
N TYR A 19 4.11 -3.58 -9.90
CA TYR A 19 5.06 -2.47 -9.89
C TYR A 19 6.50 -2.90 -9.61
N LEU A 20 6.69 -3.78 -8.62
CA LEU A 20 8.01 -4.23 -8.17
C LEU A 20 8.54 -5.45 -8.94
N ASP A 21 7.75 -6.00 -9.86
CA ASP A 21 8.06 -7.24 -10.62
C ASP A 21 8.44 -8.42 -9.71
N ILE A 22 7.78 -8.53 -8.54
CA ILE A 22 8.00 -9.63 -7.58
C ILE A 22 6.69 -10.34 -7.27
N PRO A 23 6.71 -11.66 -6.97
CA PRO A 23 5.49 -12.39 -6.71
C PRO A 23 4.80 -11.95 -5.41
N VAL A 24 3.47 -11.86 -5.43
CA VAL A 24 2.62 -11.56 -4.24
C VAL A 24 2.92 -12.48 -3.03
N THR A 25 3.46 -13.68 -3.24
CA THR A 25 3.84 -14.60 -2.15
C THR A 25 5.05 -14.12 -1.34
N GLU A 26 5.85 -13.20 -1.88
CA GLU A 26 6.97 -12.56 -1.19
C GLU A 26 6.58 -11.25 -0.49
N LEU A 27 5.43 -10.68 -0.87
CA LEU A 27 4.84 -9.50 -0.22
C LEU A 27 4.15 -9.89 1.09
N LYS A 28 4.94 -10.10 2.13
CA LYS A 28 4.45 -10.34 3.49
C LYS A 28 4.22 -9.01 4.20
N PRO A 29 3.27 -8.93 5.15
CA PRO A 29 3.06 -7.72 5.96
C PRO A 29 4.32 -7.25 6.69
N ALA A 30 5.21 -8.19 7.06
CA ALA A 30 6.48 -7.90 7.72
C ALA A 30 7.61 -7.50 6.75
N THR A 31 7.40 -7.61 5.43
CA THR A 31 8.38 -7.21 4.42
C THR A 31 8.47 -5.68 4.39
N THR A 32 9.68 -5.14 4.59
CA THR A 32 9.91 -3.70 4.57
C THR A 32 10.06 -3.18 3.14
N LEU A 33 9.62 -1.94 2.91
CA LEU A 33 9.77 -1.28 1.61
C LEU A 33 11.25 -1.13 1.22
N GLU A 34 12.13 -0.87 2.19
CA GLU A 34 13.58 -0.83 1.97
C GLU A 34 14.14 -2.19 1.49
N SER A 35 13.64 -3.31 2.02
CA SER A 35 14.09 -4.64 1.55
C SER A 35 13.64 -4.93 0.11
N LEU A 36 12.57 -4.29 -0.33
CA LEU A 36 12.06 -4.35 -1.69
C LEU A 36 12.72 -3.32 -2.62
N ASN A 37 13.74 -2.61 -2.12
CA ASN A 37 14.48 -1.60 -2.87
C ASN A 37 13.59 -0.42 -3.33
N VAL A 38 12.57 -0.08 -2.54
CA VAL A 38 11.68 1.06 -2.75
C VAL A 38 12.32 2.32 -2.17
N ASP A 39 12.79 3.21 -3.03
CA ASP A 39 13.33 4.51 -2.64
C ASP A 39 12.22 5.56 -2.48
N SER A 40 12.58 6.81 -2.15
CA SER A 40 11.62 7.91 -1.97
C SER A 40 10.82 8.23 -3.23
N MET A 41 11.38 8.00 -4.42
CA MET A 41 10.69 8.18 -5.70
C MET A 41 9.72 7.03 -5.97
N ASP A 42 10.17 5.78 -5.81
CA ASP A 42 9.33 4.59 -5.97
C ASP A 42 8.15 4.61 -5.00
N PHE A 43 8.39 5.10 -3.77
CA PHE A 43 7.32 5.27 -2.78
C PHE A 43 6.22 6.21 -3.28
N ILE A 44 6.59 7.35 -3.87
CA ILE A 44 5.62 8.31 -4.39
C ILE A 44 4.84 7.69 -5.55
N GLU A 45 5.54 7.06 -6.50
CA GLU A 45 4.90 6.38 -7.63
C GLU A 45 3.96 5.26 -7.18
N LEU A 46 4.38 4.45 -6.20
CA LEU A 46 3.58 3.37 -5.64
C LEU A 46 2.31 3.92 -5.00
N LEU A 47 2.38 5.01 -4.24
CA LEU A 47 1.19 5.64 -3.66
C LEU A 47 0.23 6.14 -4.75
N PHE A 48 0.73 6.83 -5.77
CA PHE A 48 -0.10 7.26 -6.90
C PHE A 48 -0.73 6.07 -7.64
N LEU A 49 0.02 4.99 -7.86
CA LEU A 49 -0.47 3.79 -8.51
C LEU A 49 -1.55 3.11 -7.65
N VAL A 50 -1.35 3.07 -6.33
CA VAL A 50 -2.36 2.55 -5.40
C VAL A 50 -3.64 3.38 -5.47
N GLU A 51 -3.54 4.71 -5.46
CA GLU A 51 -4.69 5.60 -5.62
C GLU A 51 -5.43 5.36 -6.94
N GLU A 52 -4.69 5.25 -8.05
CA GLU A 52 -5.26 5.01 -9.39
C GLU A 52 -5.96 3.64 -9.48
N ARG A 53 -5.31 2.59 -8.96
CA ARG A 53 -5.83 1.21 -9.05
C ARG A 53 -7.00 0.95 -8.11
N THR A 54 -6.94 1.49 -6.90
CA THR A 54 -8.00 1.33 -5.90
C THR A 54 -9.13 2.34 -6.07
N GLY A 55 -8.87 3.45 -6.78
CA GLY A 55 -9.79 4.59 -6.89
C GLY A 55 -9.91 5.40 -5.60
N MET A 56 -9.04 5.16 -4.62
CA MET A 56 -9.02 5.88 -3.34
C MET A 56 -8.04 7.04 -3.38
N LEU A 57 -8.36 8.13 -2.68
CA LEU A 57 -7.43 9.22 -2.45
C LEU A 57 -6.84 9.05 -1.05
N LEU A 58 -5.52 8.93 -0.97
CA LEU A 58 -4.79 8.84 0.29
C LEU A 58 -4.69 10.24 0.89
N ASP A 59 -5.28 10.44 2.07
CA ASP A 59 -5.28 11.73 2.73
C ASP A 59 -3.95 11.94 3.47
N GLY A 60 -3.11 12.85 2.95
CA GLY A 60 -1.84 13.20 3.58
C GLY A 60 -0.78 13.64 2.57
N ALA A 61 0.17 14.46 3.02
CA ALA A 61 1.35 14.76 2.22
C ALA A 61 2.30 13.55 2.22
N PHE A 62 2.95 13.27 1.08
CA PHE A 62 3.94 12.19 0.97
C PHE A 62 5.01 12.21 2.07
N ALA A 63 5.43 13.41 2.46
CA ALA A 63 6.41 13.62 3.53
C ALA A 63 5.91 13.15 4.91
N ASP A 64 4.59 13.16 5.14
CA ASP A 64 3.96 12.73 6.38
C ASP A 64 3.68 11.21 6.38
N LEU A 65 3.33 10.67 5.21
CA LEU A 65 3.08 9.23 5.03
C LEU A 65 4.37 8.41 5.04
N ARG A 66 5.47 8.90 4.45
CA ARG A 66 6.74 8.16 4.35
C ARG A 66 7.30 7.63 5.68
N PRO A 67 7.31 8.39 6.80
CA PRO A 67 7.78 7.86 8.08
C PRO A 67 6.80 6.88 8.75
N GLN A 68 5.52 6.90 8.36
CA GLN A 68 4.49 6.01 8.90
C GLN A 68 4.47 4.67 8.18
N ILE A 69 4.92 4.63 6.92
CA ILE A 69 4.94 3.42 6.11
C ILE A 69 6.36 2.84 6.04
N VAL A 70 6.59 1.75 6.75
CA VAL A 70 7.87 1.04 6.79
C VAL A 70 7.78 -0.31 6.08
N CYS A 71 6.64 -0.98 6.21
CA CYS A 71 6.38 -2.30 5.67
C CYS A 71 5.08 -2.38 4.88
N ILE A 72 4.91 -3.48 4.13
CA ILE A 72 3.69 -3.74 3.36
C ILE A 72 2.44 -3.73 4.25
N GLY A 73 2.56 -4.19 5.51
CA GLY A 73 1.46 -4.15 6.48
C GLY A 73 0.97 -2.73 6.78
N ASP A 74 1.86 -1.75 6.78
CA ASP A 74 1.51 -0.34 7.00
C ASP A 74 0.74 0.21 5.81
N VAL A 75 1.16 -0.12 4.58
CA VAL A 75 0.43 0.27 3.35
C VAL A 75 -0.98 -0.31 3.38
N ILE A 76 -1.11 -1.61 3.69
CA ILE A 76 -2.42 -2.27 3.78
C ILE A 76 -3.31 -1.56 4.81
N SER A 77 -2.77 -1.24 5.98
CA SER A 77 -3.50 -0.57 7.05
C SER A 77 -3.96 0.82 6.61
N LEU A 78 -3.09 1.60 5.97
CA LEU A 78 -3.41 2.93 5.48
C LEU A 78 -4.56 2.92 4.47
N VAL A 79 -4.51 2.03 3.48
CA VAL A 79 -5.58 1.94 2.46
C VAL A 79 -6.90 1.48 3.10
N HIS A 80 -6.86 0.56 4.06
CA HIS A 80 -8.04 0.14 4.82
C HIS A 80 -8.65 1.28 5.65
N GLU A 81 -7.81 2.05 6.33
CA GLU A 81 -8.26 3.24 7.08
C GLU A 81 -8.90 4.26 6.15
N GLN A 82 -8.31 4.47 4.98
CA GLN A 82 -8.85 5.40 3.99
C GLN A 82 -10.15 4.88 3.38
N ALA A 83 -10.25 3.59 3.09
CA ALA A 83 -11.48 2.93 2.64
C ALA A 83 -12.63 3.15 3.63
N ALA A 84 -12.36 2.98 4.92
CA ALA A 84 -13.34 3.18 5.98
C ALA A 84 -13.79 4.64 6.11
N LYS A 85 -12.90 5.60 5.83
CA LYS A 85 -13.22 7.05 5.81
C LYS A 85 -14.02 7.44 4.56
N SER A 86 -13.63 6.96 3.39
CA SER A 86 -14.30 7.27 2.11
C SER A 86 -15.73 6.72 2.02
N HIS A 87 -16.07 5.65 2.75
CA HIS A 87 -17.45 5.15 2.86
C HIS A 87 -18.36 5.95 3.80
N GLN A 88 -17.84 6.96 4.52
CA GLN A 88 -18.60 7.77 5.48
C GLN A 88 -18.93 9.20 4.99
N ASN A 89 -18.63 9.53 3.73
CA ASN A 89 -18.92 10.84 3.13
C ASN A 89 -19.69 10.68 1.81
#